data_AF-A0A6B3AQA9-F1
#
_entry.id   AF-A0A6B3AQA9-F1
#
_cell.length_a   1.000
_cell.length_b   1.000
_cell.length_c   1.000
_cell.angle_alpha   90.00
_cell.angle_beta   90.00
_cell.angle_gamma   90.00
#
_symmetry.space_group_name_H-M   'P 1'
#
loop_
_entity.id
_entity.type
_entity.pdbx_description
1 polymer ?
#
loop_
_entity_poly.entity_id
_entity_poly.type
_entity_poly.pdbx_seq_one_letter_code
_entity_poly.pdbx_strand_id
1 'polypeptide(L)'
;PDPATSTPAPPAPDAPAGPGVLREGDAGPEVSELQQRLLRIPDVYRDGRTDGRYDTALTAAVARFQLWYGIRGDESGVYGDDTRQALESRTPAGPG
;
A
#
# COMPACT_ATOMS: atom_id res chain seq x y z
N PRO A 1 -26.87 -8.74 30.11
CA PRO A 1 -26.22 -7.44 29.89
C PRO A 1 -25.10 -7.62 28.87
N ASP A 2 -25.27 -7.02 27.70
CA ASP A 2 -24.44 -7.14 26.49
C ASP A 2 -23.00 -6.64 26.67
N PRO A 3 -21.98 -7.33 26.13
CA PRO A 3 -20.69 -6.72 25.87
C PRO A 3 -20.69 -6.13 24.45
N ALA A 4 -21.17 -4.90 24.30
CA ALA A 4 -20.95 -4.11 23.09
C ALA A 4 -20.08 -2.90 23.46
N THR A 5 -18.84 -2.91 22.99
CA THR A 5 -18.19 -1.83 22.22
C THR A 5 -16.67 -2.04 22.23
N SER A 6 -16.14 -2.73 21.22
CA SER A 6 -14.77 -2.49 20.78
C SER A 6 -14.77 -1.17 20.00
N THR A 7 -14.55 -0.07 20.69
CA THR A 7 -14.20 1.20 20.04
C THR A 7 -12.83 1.03 19.40
N PRO A 8 -12.65 1.12 18.07
CA PRO A 8 -11.31 1.22 17.51
C PRO A 8 -10.73 2.56 17.98
N ALA A 9 -9.68 2.50 18.78
CA ALA A 9 -8.92 3.67 19.20
C ALA A 9 -8.40 4.41 17.96
N PRO A 10 -8.45 5.76 17.93
CA PRO A 10 -7.77 6.50 16.88
C PRO A 10 -6.27 6.18 16.95
N PRO A 11 -5.58 5.87 15.83
CA PRO A 11 -4.15 5.64 15.88
C PRO A 11 -3.48 6.96 16.28
N ALA A 12 -2.64 6.89 17.31
CA ALA A 12 -1.82 8.00 17.77
C ALA A 12 -0.88 8.47 16.64
N PRO A 13 -0.65 9.78 16.48
CA PRO A 13 0.53 10.24 15.77
C PRO A 13 1.77 9.90 16.62
N ASP A 14 2.91 9.60 15.98
CA ASP A 14 4.24 9.40 16.60
C ASP A 14 4.71 7.96 16.91
N ALA A 15 4.31 6.98 16.10
CA ALA A 15 5.19 5.83 15.84
C ALA A 15 5.62 5.88 14.36
N PRO A 16 6.91 5.68 14.00
CA PRO A 16 7.22 5.16 12.69
C PRO A 16 6.61 3.77 12.67
N ALA A 17 5.37 3.65 12.18
CA ALA A 17 4.80 2.37 11.84
C ALA A 17 5.78 1.77 10.82
N GLY A 18 6.66 0.88 11.28
CA GLY A 18 7.43 0.03 10.38
C GLY A 18 6.43 -0.52 9.37
N PRO A 19 6.75 -0.52 8.07
CA PRO A 19 5.70 -0.40 7.07
C PRO A 19 4.77 -1.60 7.22
N GLY A 20 3.58 -1.37 7.75
CA GLY A 20 2.60 -2.41 8.00
C GLY A 20 2.08 -2.94 6.67
N VAL A 21 1.38 -4.07 6.69
CA VAL A 21 0.62 -4.49 5.51
C VAL A 21 -0.44 -3.43 5.21
N LEU A 22 -0.42 -2.85 4.00
CA LEU A 22 -1.43 -1.87 3.56
C LEU A 22 -2.46 -2.56 2.65
N ARG A 23 -3.74 -2.25 2.86
CA ARG A 23 -4.89 -2.85 2.16
C ARG A 23 -6.01 -1.83 1.99
N GLU A 24 -7.03 -2.22 1.24
CA GLU A 24 -8.20 -1.38 0.99
C GLU A 24 -8.79 -0.82 2.30
N GLY A 25 -9.01 0.50 2.33
CA GLY A 25 -9.50 1.24 3.50
C GLY A 25 -8.41 1.90 4.33
N ASP A 26 -7.14 1.50 4.19
CA ASP A 26 -6.02 2.18 4.85
C ASP A 26 -5.79 3.58 4.29
N ALA A 27 -5.28 4.47 5.13
CA ALA A 27 -4.91 5.82 4.73
C ALA A 27 -3.71 6.32 5.52
N GLY A 28 -2.89 7.16 4.90
CA GLY A 28 -1.71 7.74 5.54
C GLY A 28 -0.54 7.98 4.59
N PRO A 29 0.57 8.51 5.10
CA PRO A 29 1.75 8.81 4.30
C PRO A 29 2.37 7.57 3.64
N GLU A 30 2.27 6.40 4.26
CA GLU A 30 2.74 5.13 3.71
C GLU A 30 1.97 4.72 2.44
N VAL A 31 0.67 5.04 2.38
CA VAL A 31 -0.15 4.82 1.19
C VAL A 31 0.23 5.81 0.09
N SER A 32 0.49 7.08 0.45
CA SER A 32 0.98 8.08 -0.50
C SER A 32 2.32 7.67 -1.12
N GLU A 33 3.25 7.16 -0.31
CA GLU A 33 4.53 6.60 -0.79
C GLU A 33 4.30 5.44 -1.77
N LEU A 34 3.44 4.49 -1.42
CA LEU A 34 3.07 3.37 -2.30
C LEU A 34 2.52 3.87 -3.65
N GLN A 35 1.57 4.81 -3.62
CA GLN A 35 0.98 5.42 -4.81
C GLN A 35 2.06 6.08 -5.69
N GLN A 36 2.96 6.86 -5.09
CA GLN A 36 4.07 7.50 -5.81
C GLN A 36 5.02 6.50 -6.46
N ARG A 37 5.31 5.39 -5.78
CA ARG A 37 6.16 4.32 -6.34
C ARG A 37 5.46 3.59 -7.47
N LEU A 38 4.19 3.23 -7.32
CA LEU A 38 3.42 2.58 -8.38
C LEU A 38 3.26 3.47 -9.64
N LEU A 39 3.23 4.79 -9.49
CA LEU A 39 3.26 5.73 -10.62
C LEU A 39 4.57 5.66 -11.43
N ARG A 40 5.68 5.24 -10.81
CA ARG A 40 6.95 5.03 -11.52
C ARG A 40 6.97 3.72 -12.31
N ILE A 41 6.02 2.82 -12.07
CA ILE A 41 5.89 1.58 -12.83
C ILE A 41 4.96 1.84 -14.03
N PRO A 42 5.44 1.69 -15.27
CA PRO A 42 4.62 1.93 -16.46
C PRO A 42 3.43 0.99 -16.49
N ASP A 43 2.28 1.51 -16.93
CA ASP A 43 1.01 0.80 -17.13
C ASP A 43 0.36 0.14 -15.89
N VAL A 44 0.96 0.28 -14.70
CA VAL A 44 0.41 -0.26 -13.46
C VAL A 44 -0.59 0.69 -12.81
N TYR A 45 -0.22 1.97 -12.60
CA TYR A 45 -1.03 2.96 -11.88
C TYR A 45 -1.09 4.33 -12.58
N ARG A 46 -1.12 4.35 -13.93
CA ARG A 46 -0.91 5.59 -14.73
C ARG A 46 -1.86 6.77 -14.41
N ASP A 47 -3.13 6.48 -14.09
CA ASP A 47 -4.16 7.49 -13.79
C ASP A 47 -4.43 7.57 -12.27
N GLY A 48 -3.52 7.00 -11.50
CA GLY A 48 -3.60 6.87 -10.07
C GLY A 48 -3.35 8.19 -9.35
N ARG A 49 -4.08 8.40 -8.26
CA ARG A 49 -3.88 9.57 -7.40
C ARG A 49 -2.93 9.24 -6.26
N THR A 50 -2.29 10.27 -5.71
CA THR A 50 -1.43 10.20 -4.52
C THR A 50 -2.10 10.88 -3.33
N ASP A 51 -3.37 10.58 -3.10
CA ASP A 51 -4.18 11.20 -2.03
C ASP A 51 -3.98 10.51 -0.66
N GLY A 52 -3.12 9.50 -0.58
CA GLY A 52 -2.83 8.76 0.65
C GLY A 52 -3.96 7.86 1.11
N ARG A 53 -4.82 7.42 0.18
CA ARG A 53 -5.92 6.48 0.43
C ARG A 53 -5.75 5.20 -0.35
N TYR A 54 -5.98 4.08 0.32
CA TYR A 54 -5.93 2.77 -0.29
C TYR A 54 -7.34 2.42 -0.77
N ASP A 55 -7.69 3.01 -1.90
CA ASP A 55 -8.97 2.77 -2.57
C ASP A 55 -8.87 1.61 -3.57
N THR A 56 -10.02 1.21 -4.11
CA THR A 56 -10.13 0.08 -5.05
C THR A 56 -9.27 0.25 -6.30
N ALA A 57 -8.98 1.49 -6.74
CA ALA A 57 -8.09 1.72 -7.86
C ALA A 57 -6.64 1.37 -7.49
N LEU A 58 -6.21 1.73 -6.27
CA LEU A 58 -4.91 1.33 -5.74
C LEU A 58 -4.82 -0.19 -5.53
N THR A 59 -5.85 -0.81 -4.97
CA THR A 59 -5.96 -2.28 -4.82
C THR A 59 -5.77 -2.98 -6.17
N ALA A 60 -6.46 -2.53 -7.21
CA ALA A 60 -6.34 -3.10 -8.55
C ALA A 60 -4.94 -2.90 -9.17
N ALA A 61 -4.30 -1.77 -8.89
CA ALA A 61 -2.93 -1.51 -9.33
C ALA A 61 -1.91 -2.42 -8.64
N VAL A 62 -2.04 -2.61 -7.32
CA VAL A 62 -1.21 -3.54 -6.56
C VAL A 62 -1.39 -4.97 -7.04
N ALA A 63 -2.65 -5.40 -7.25
CA ALA A 63 -2.94 -6.72 -7.81
C ALA A 63 -2.31 -6.92 -9.20
N ARG A 64 -2.40 -5.90 -10.08
CA ARG A 64 -1.77 -5.93 -11.41
C ARG A 64 -0.25 -6.03 -11.30
N PHE A 65 0.35 -5.25 -10.42
CA PHE A 65 1.79 -5.28 -10.16
C PHE A 65 2.23 -6.68 -9.71
N GLN A 66 1.55 -7.26 -8.71
CA GLN A 66 1.82 -8.60 -8.21
C GLN A 66 1.71 -9.65 -9.32
N LEU A 67 0.66 -9.58 -10.13
CA LEU A 67 0.44 -10.49 -11.25
C LEU A 67 1.57 -10.40 -12.29
N TRP A 68 1.94 -9.19 -12.72
CA TRP A 68 2.96 -8.96 -13.74
C TRP A 68 4.35 -9.40 -13.31
N TYR A 69 4.69 -9.20 -12.04
CA TYR A 69 5.99 -9.56 -11.49
C TYR A 69 6.03 -10.92 -10.80
N GLY A 70 4.94 -11.69 -10.86
CA GLY A 70 4.88 -13.05 -10.33
C GLY A 70 5.05 -13.15 -8.81
N ILE A 71 4.61 -12.12 -8.08
CA ILE A 71 4.73 -12.05 -6.63
C ILE A 71 3.72 -13.03 -6.02
N ARG A 72 4.20 -13.98 -5.23
CA ARG A 72 3.40 -15.00 -4.56
C ARG A 72 3.80 -15.03 -3.09
N GLY A 73 2.94 -14.54 -2.21
CA GLY A 73 3.21 -14.43 -0.77
C GLY A 73 2.21 -13.50 -0.10
N ASP A 74 1.92 -12.38 -0.74
CA ASP A 74 0.86 -11.46 -0.33
C ASP A 74 -0.50 -11.81 -0.97
N GLU A 75 -1.57 -11.38 -0.29
CA GLU A 75 -2.92 -11.39 -0.88
C GLU A 75 -3.00 -10.42 -2.08
N SER A 76 -3.81 -10.78 -3.07
CA SER A 76 -3.98 -9.99 -4.29
C SER A 76 -4.50 -8.60 -3.97
N GLY A 77 -3.76 -7.56 -4.35
CA GLY A 77 -4.13 -6.17 -4.07
C GLY A 77 -3.84 -5.74 -2.64
N VAL A 78 -3.03 -6.51 -1.89
CA VAL A 78 -2.52 -6.15 -0.57
C VAL A 78 -1.03 -5.87 -0.66
N TYR A 79 -0.59 -4.73 -0.14
CA TYR A 79 0.82 -4.34 -0.12
C TYR A 79 1.48 -4.84 1.17
N GLY A 80 1.87 -6.11 1.17
CA GLY A 80 2.69 -6.72 2.22
C GLY A 80 4.18 -6.77 1.86
N ASP A 81 4.96 -7.58 2.58
CA ASP A 81 6.42 -7.53 2.53
C ASP A 81 7.02 -7.98 1.19
N ASP A 82 6.46 -9.01 0.54
CA ASP A 82 6.95 -9.48 -0.76
C ASP A 82 6.71 -8.44 -1.85
N THR A 83 5.52 -7.85 -1.86
CA THR A 83 5.11 -6.80 -2.79
C THR A 83 5.92 -5.55 -2.57
N ARG A 84 6.17 -5.19 -1.31
CA ARG A 84 7.05 -4.10 -0.93
C ARG A 84 8.43 -4.31 -1.49
N GLN A 85 9.11 -5.38 -1.09
CA GLN A 85 10.48 -5.67 -1.52
C GLN A 85 10.61 -5.60 -3.05
N ALA A 86 9.65 -6.18 -3.77
CA ALA A 86 9.62 -6.13 -5.23
C ALA A 86 9.47 -4.69 -5.77
N LEU A 87 8.56 -3.89 -5.20
CA LEU A 87 8.34 -2.52 -5.62
C LEU A 87 9.57 -1.64 -5.30
N GLU A 88 10.10 -1.68 -4.07
CA GLU A 88 11.25 -0.87 -3.65
C GLU A 88 12.50 -1.17 -4.48
N SER A 89 12.74 -2.44 -4.81
CA SER A 89 13.87 -2.85 -5.65
C SER A 89 13.82 -2.27 -7.07
N ARG A 90 12.62 -1.92 -7.55
CA ARG A 90 12.38 -1.36 -8.89
C ARG A 90 12.25 0.16 -8.87
N THR A 91 11.82 0.70 -7.75
CA THR A 91 11.69 2.14 -7.51
C THR A 91 12.62 2.55 -6.37
N PRO A 92 13.96 2.46 -6.56
CA PRO A 92 14.87 3.00 -5.57
C PRO A 92 14.53 4.48 -5.36
N ALA A 93 14.52 4.92 -4.10
CA ALA A 93 14.61 6.34 -3.82
C ALA A 93 15.89 6.79 -4.54
N GLY A 94 15.74 7.60 -5.60
CA GLY A 94 16.89 8.04 -6.38
C GLY A 94 17.93 8.68 -5.46
N PRO A 95 19.22 8.65 -5.80
CA PRO A 95 20.21 9.39 -5.03
C PRO A 95 19.77 10.86 -5.01
N GLY A 96 19.43 11.36 -3.83
CA GLY A 96 19.36 12.80 -3.57
C GLY A 96 20.73 13.43 -3.70
#